data_AF-A0AAV9H084-F1
#
_entry.id   AF-A0AAV9H084-F1
#
_cell.length_a   1.000
_cell.length_b   1.000
_cell.length_c   1.000
_cell.angle_alpha   90.00
_cell.angle_beta   90.00
_cell.angle_gamma   90.00
#
_symmetry.space_group_name_H-M   'P 1'
#
loop_
_entity.id
_entity.type
_entity.pdbx_description
1 polymer ?
#
loop_
_entity_poly.entity_id
_entity_poly.type
_entity_poly.pdbx_seq_one_letter_code
_entity_poly.pdbx_strand_id
1 'polypeptide(L)'
;MTEVPLLGDDDGSIPIFDTCDEVRRKIKLFLKRVGVNQPGFLRGLARIRPKNKEYKGKTMSAASFQAFMKLRGPSAGAEKAIFYVAYVFFEKLRIRDGKPKTELREKVEDVWGKYRDPTTGRWGFLINRKNLVCRDNEKIVEDKYGILRAVAKGMRWARSR
;
A
#
# COMPACT_ATOMS: atom_id res chain seq x y z
N MET A 1 2.73 -4.40 23.56
CA MET A 1 3.01 -4.91 22.20
C MET A 1 4.47 -4.62 21.94
N THR A 2 5.33 -5.64 21.99
CA THR A 2 6.77 -5.50 21.74
C THR A 2 6.98 -5.00 20.32
N GLU A 3 7.70 -3.88 20.18
CA GLU A 3 7.99 -3.27 18.89
C GLU A 3 9.03 -4.12 18.18
N VAL A 4 8.67 -4.66 17.01
CA VAL A 4 9.63 -5.28 16.10
C VAL A 4 10.23 -4.16 15.25
N PRO A 5 11.52 -3.82 15.42
CA PRO A 5 12.15 -2.79 14.61
C PRO A 5 12.32 -3.30 13.17
N LEU A 6 11.97 -2.45 12.20
CA LEU A 6 12.24 -2.67 10.79
C LEU A 6 13.34 -1.72 10.31
N LEU A 7 14.20 -2.22 9.43
CA LEU A 7 15.16 -1.35 8.75
C LEU A 7 14.39 -0.31 7.93
N GLY A 8 14.61 0.97 8.26
CA GLY A 8 13.91 2.10 7.63
C GLY A 8 12.65 2.59 8.37
N ASP A 9 12.40 2.12 9.59
CA ASP A 9 11.28 2.56 10.41
C ASP A 9 11.28 4.08 10.68
N ASP A 10 12.46 4.63 10.96
CA ASP A 10 12.62 6.04 11.36
C ASP A 10 12.60 7.00 10.17
N ASP A 11 13.25 6.61 9.08
CA ASP A 11 13.44 7.41 7.87
C ASP A 11 12.31 7.22 6.85
N GLY A 12 11.41 6.27 7.07
CA GLY A 12 10.29 5.98 6.18
C GLY A 12 10.71 5.33 4.86
N SER A 13 11.84 4.62 4.85
CA SER A 13 12.41 3.99 3.65
C SER A 13 11.97 2.53 3.44
N ILE A 14 11.07 1.99 4.29
CA ILE A 14 10.63 0.60 4.20
C ILE A 14 10.00 0.34 2.81
N PRO A 15 10.56 -0.61 2.03
CA PRO A 15 10.01 -0.95 0.73
C PRO A 15 8.59 -1.51 0.84
N ILE A 16 7.69 -1.07 -0.05
CA ILE A 16 6.31 -1.53 -0.08
C ILE A 16 6.18 -2.65 -1.11
N PHE A 17 5.58 -3.78 -0.74
CA PHE A 17 5.23 -4.81 -1.72
C PHE A 17 3.83 -5.40 -1.49
N ASP A 18 2.97 -4.65 -0.79
CA ASP A 18 1.53 -4.91 -0.81
C ASP A 18 0.85 -3.83 -1.63
N THR A 19 -0.19 -4.20 -2.37
CA THR A 19 -1.05 -3.25 -3.06
C THR A 19 -2.03 -2.58 -2.10
N CYS A 20 -2.61 -1.44 -2.50
CA CYS A 20 -3.64 -0.76 -1.71
C CYS A 20 -4.87 -1.63 -1.48
N ASP A 21 -5.26 -2.47 -2.46
CA ASP A 21 -6.35 -3.44 -2.30
C ASP A 21 -6.04 -4.44 -1.17
N GLU A 22 -4.81 -4.98 -1.12
CA GLU A 22 -4.41 -5.89 -0.06
C GLU A 22 -4.34 -5.23 1.31
N VAL A 23 -3.77 -4.03 1.41
CA VAL A 23 -3.74 -3.30 2.68
C VAL A 23 -5.16 -3.02 3.17
N ARG A 24 -6.08 -2.61 2.29
CA ARG A 24 -7.50 -2.46 2.64
C ARG A 24 -8.12 -3.77 3.12
N ARG A 25 -7.82 -4.89 2.46
CA ARG A 25 -8.27 -6.23 2.87
C ARG A 25 -7.75 -6.59 4.27
N LYS A 26 -6.46 -6.38 4.54
CA LYS A 26 -5.82 -6.62 5.84
C LYS A 26 -6.45 -5.75 6.93
N ILE A 27 -6.72 -4.48 6.66
CA ILE A 27 -7.42 -3.57 7.59
C ILE A 27 -8.81 -4.13 7.94
N LYS A 28 -9.63 -4.48 6.94
CA LYS A 28 -10.99 -5.01 7.18
C LYS A 28 -10.94 -6.29 8.04
N LEU A 29 -10.03 -7.20 7.72
CA LEU A 29 -9.86 -8.45 8.47
C LEU A 29 -9.37 -8.20 9.90
N PHE A 30 -8.45 -7.26 10.09
CA PHE A 30 -7.93 -6.91 11.41
C PHE A 30 -9.02 -6.31 12.30
N LEU A 31 -9.79 -5.35 11.79
CA LEU A 31 -10.91 -4.73 12.52
C LEU A 31 -11.98 -5.77 12.89
N LYS A 32 -12.23 -6.75 12.01
CA LYS A 32 -13.19 -7.84 12.28
C LYS A 32 -12.67 -8.85 13.32
N ARG A 33 -11.40 -9.24 13.25
CA ARG A 33 -10.83 -10.32 14.09
C ARG A 33 -10.48 -9.89 15.50
N VAL A 34 -9.90 -8.69 15.66
CA VAL A 34 -9.33 -8.25 16.96
C VAL A 34 -10.36 -7.48 17.78
N GLY A 35 -11.53 -7.16 17.21
CA GLY A 35 -12.55 -6.35 17.88
C GLY A 35 -12.11 -4.91 18.18
N VAL A 36 -10.99 -4.47 17.59
CA VAL A 36 -10.48 -3.10 17.74
C VAL A 36 -11.31 -2.17 16.87
N ASN A 37 -11.89 -1.13 17.49
CA ASN A 37 -12.61 -0.10 16.75
C ASN A 37 -11.64 0.79 15.94
N GLN A 38 -12.17 1.41 14.88
CA GLN A 38 -11.38 2.26 13.98
C GLN A 38 -10.53 3.33 14.71
N PRO A 39 -11.03 4.05 15.73
CA PRO A 39 -10.21 5.01 16.48
C PRO A 39 -9.00 4.37 17.18
N GLY A 40 -9.16 3.17 17.76
CA GLY A 40 -8.06 2.43 18.39
C GLY A 40 -6.98 2.06 17.37
N PHE A 41 -7.38 1.58 16.20
CA PHE A 41 -6.46 1.29 15.11
C PHE A 41 -5.69 2.53 14.65
N LEU A 42 -6.38 3.66 14.43
CA LEU A 42 -5.75 4.92 14.01
C LEU A 42 -4.74 5.46 15.02
N ARG A 43 -5.03 5.33 16.33
CA ARG A 43 -4.06 5.67 17.39
C ARG A 43 -2.82 4.78 17.33
N GLY A 44 -3.00 3.49 17.06
CA GLY A 44 -1.87 2.57 16.85
C GLY A 44 -1.00 2.99 15.66
N LEU A 45 -1.62 3.31 14.52
CA LEU A 45 -0.91 3.81 13.35
C LEU A 45 -0.16 5.12 13.63
N ALA A 46 -0.77 6.05 14.36
CA ALA A 46 -0.15 7.33 14.69
C ALA A 46 1.14 7.18 15.52
N ARG A 47 1.28 6.11 16.33
CA ARG A 47 2.47 5.84 17.14
C ARG A 47 3.65 5.33 16.31
N ILE A 48 3.39 4.48 15.33
CA ILE A 48 4.43 3.86 14.49
C ILE A 48 4.75 4.68 13.23
N ARG A 49 4.06 5.79 13.03
CA ARG A 49 4.26 6.66 11.86
C ARG A 49 5.70 7.19 11.87
N PRO A 50 6.45 7.10 10.76
CA PRO A 50 7.80 7.67 10.70
C PRO A 50 7.80 9.15 11.04
N LYS A 51 8.91 9.62 11.62
CA LYS A 51 9.08 11.02 12.05
C LYS A 51 9.81 11.88 11.02
N ASN A 52 10.12 11.32 9.84
CA ASN A 52 10.73 12.03 8.72
C ASN A 52 9.85 13.21 8.24
N LYS A 53 10.43 14.12 7.44
CA LYS A 53 9.70 15.31 6.93
C LYS A 53 8.44 14.97 6.14
N GLU A 54 8.39 13.81 5.49
CA GLU A 54 7.27 13.41 4.63
C GLU A 54 6.02 12.99 5.42
N TYR A 55 6.20 12.38 6.59
CA TYR A 55 5.13 11.89 7.46
C TYR A 55 4.90 12.78 8.68
N LYS A 56 5.88 13.62 9.03
CA LYS A 56 5.74 14.63 10.08
C LYS A 56 4.56 15.56 9.75
N GLY A 57 3.63 15.70 10.71
CA GLY A 57 2.42 16.52 10.56
C GLY A 57 1.27 15.86 9.78
N LYS A 58 1.46 14.71 9.12
CA LYS A 58 0.36 14.01 8.43
C LYS A 58 -0.53 13.27 9.43
N THR A 59 -1.67 13.84 9.78
CA THR A 59 -2.62 13.25 10.74
C THR A 59 -3.27 11.99 10.19
N MET A 60 -3.30 10.92 11.00
CA MET A 60 -4.07 9.70 10.75
C MET A 60 -5.54 9.96 11.12
N SER A 61 -6.22 10.82 10.35
CA SER A 61 -7.60 11.22 10.64
C SER A 61 -8.60 10.17 10.17
N ALA A 62 -9.78 10.14 10.81
CA ALA A 62 -10.88 9.29 10.39
C ALA A 62 -11.32 9.59 8.95
N ALA A 63 -11.30 10.86 8.55
CA ALA A 63 -11.65 11.27 7.19
C ALA A 63 -10.67 10.71 6.14
N SER A 64 -9.36 10.82 6.39
CA SER A 64 -8.33 10.26 5.50
C SER A 64 -8.44 8.73 5.41
N PHE A 65 -8.74 8.08 6.53
CA PHE A 65 -8.95 6.63 6.58
C PHE A 65 -10.16 6.22 5.74
N GLN A 66 -11.30 6.88 5.95
CA GLN A 66 -12.53 6.58 5.21
C GLN A 66 -12.37 6.86 3.71
N ALA A 67 -11.67 7.93 3.35
CA ALA A 67 -11.32 8.21 1.97
C ALA A 67 -10.49 7.07 1.37
N PHE A 68 -9.44 6.60 2.05
CA PHE A 68 -8.63 5.48 1.60
C PHE A 68 -9.46 4.20 1.43
N MET A 69 -10.28 3.85 2.43
CA MET A 69 -11.09 2.62 2.43
C MET A 69 -12.14 2.56 1.31
N LYS A 70 -12.59 3.71 0.79
CA LYS A 70 -13.57 3.82 -0.31
C LYS A 70 -12.95 3.62 -1.69
N LEU A 71 -11.64 3.82 -1.84
CA LEU A 71 -10.94 3.64 -3.11
C LEU A 71 -10.96 2.19 -3.56
N ARG A 72 -10.72 1.96 -4.86
CA ARG A 72 -10.63 0.64 -5.49
C ARG A 72 -9.47 0.63 -6.48
N GLY A 73 -8.72 -0.46 -6.50
CA GLY A 73 -7.58 -0.63 -7.38
C GLY A 73 -6.26 -0.83 -6.63
N PRO A 74 -5.29 -1.53 -7.24
CA PRO A 74 -4.03 -1.88 -6.60
C PRO A 74 -3.20 -0.67 -6.20
N SER A 75 -3.16 0.42 -6.99
CA SER A 75 -2.43 1.64 -6.61
C SER A 75 -3.31 2.77 -6.05
N ALA A 76 -4.62 2.56 -5.92
CA ALA A 76 -5.54 3.63 -5.57
C ALA A 76 -5.39 4.04 -4.09
N GLY A 77 -4.80 5.21 -3.86
CA GLY A 77 -4.51 5.75 -2.54
C GLY A 77 -3.08 5.50 -2.05
N ALA A 78 -2.16 5.09 -2.94
CA ALA A 78 -0.75 4.88 -2.62
C ALA A 78 -0.05 6.16 -2.10
N GLU A 79 -0.55 7.33 -2.48
CA GLU A 79 -0.07 8.64 -2.03
C GLU A 79 -0.52 9.00 -0.60
N LYS A 80 -1.52 8.29 -0.06
CA LYS A 80 -2.04 8.56 1.29
C LYS A 80 -1.09 8.01 2.32
N ALA A 81 -0.75 8.81 3.33
CA ALA A 81 0.14 8.35 4.40
C ALA A 81 -0.41 7.14 5.19
N ILE A 82 -1.74 7.00 5.28
CA ILE A 82 -2.39 5.85 5.91
C ILE A 82 -1.98 4.54 5.24
N PHE A 83 -1.83 4.51 3.91
CA PHE A 83 -1.44 3.32 3.19
C PHE A 83 -0.07 2.80 3.66
N TYR A 84 0.94 3.67 3.61
CA TYR A 84 2.30 3.31 4.05
C TYR A 84 2.34 2.87 5.51
N VAL A 85 1.73 3.66 6.41
CA VAL A 85 1.79 3.36 7.85
C VAL A 85 1.02 2.08 8.19
N ALA A 86 -0.12 1.83 7.56
CA ALA A 86 -0.86 0.59 7.72
C ALA A 86 -0.09 -0.62 7.16
N TYR A 87 0.60 -0.45 6.03
CA TYR A 87 1.48 -1.47 5.49
C TYR A 87 2.59 -1.84 6.48
N VAL A 88 3.32 -0.85 7.01
CA VAL A 88 4.36 -1.06 8.03
C VAL A 88 3.79 -1.77 9.27
N PHE A 89 2.59 -1.38 9.72
CA PHE A 89 1.90 -2.07 10.82
C PHE A 89 1.72 -3.56 10.55
N PHE A 90 1.19 -3.93 9.38
CA PHE A 90 0.94 -5.33 9.04
C PHE A 90 2.23 -6.11 8.80
N GLU A 91 3.28 -5.47 8.31
CA GLU A 91 4.58 -6.12 8.15
C GLU A 91 5.22 -6.42 9.51
N LYS A 92 5.19 -5.47 10.44
CA LYS A 92 5.59 -5.71 11.85
C LYS A 92 4.75 -6.81 12.48
N LEU A 93 3.44 -6.81 12.25
CA LEU A 93 2.54 -7.84 12.77
C LEU A 93 2.88 -9.22 12.20
N ARG A 94 3.21 -9.31 10.91
CA ARG A 94 3.61 -10.56 10.24
C ARG A 94 4.89 -11.13 10.85
N ILE A 95 5.92 -10.30 11.02
CA ILE A 95 7.22 -10.72 11.59
C ILE A 95 7.06 -11.14 13.04
N ARG A 96 6.33 -10.35 13.84
CA ARG A 96 6.01 -10.69 15.24
C ARG A 96 5.30 -12.05 15.35
N ASP A 97 4.35 -12.31 14.46
CA ASP A 97 3.58 -13.56 14.46
C ASP A 97 4.30 -14.72 13.74
N GLY A 98 5.52 -14.51 13.22
CA GLY A 98 6.27 -15.53 12.46
C GLY A 98 5.57 -16.01 11.19
N LYS A 99 4.68 -15.20 10.60
CA LYS A 99 3.88 -15.62 9.45
C LYS A 99 4.68 -15.55 8.14
N PRO A 100 4.50 -16.54 7.24
CA PRO A 100 5.14 -16.50 5.93
C PRO A 100 4.62 -15.32 5.11
N LYS A 101 5.36 -14.96 4.06
CA LYS A 101 4.89 -14.02 3.04
C LYS A 101 3.71 -14.65 2.29
N THR A 102 2.82 -13.82 1.77
CA THR A 102 1.73 -14.30 0.90
C THR A 102 2.25 -14.46 -0.53
N GLU A 103 1.65 -15.35 -1.32
CA GLU A 103 2.01 -15.49 -2.74
C GLU A 103 1.92 -14.18 -3.52
N LEU A 104 0.93 -13.33 -3.20
CA LEU A 104 0.83 -12.02 -3.83
C LEU A 104 2.04 -11.15 -3.49
N ARG A 105 2.45 -11.16 -2.22
CA ARG A 105 3.61 -10.41 -1.74
C ARG A 105 4.87 -10.82 -2.49
N GLU A 106 5.10 -12.12 -2.64
CA GLU A 106 6.26 -12.65 -3.38
C GLU A 106 6.25 -12.21 -4.84
N LYS A 107 5.10 -12.25 -5.51
CA LYS A 107 4.99 -11.80 -6.90
C LYS A 107 5.18 -10.29 -7.07
N VAL A 108 4.68 -9.48 -6.12
CA VAL A 108 4.91 -8.02 -6.13
C VAL A 108 6.40 -7.74 -5.85
N GLU A 109 7.04 -8.51 -4.98
CA GLU A 109 8.47 -8.39 -4.70
C GLU A 109 9.33 -8.82 -5.91
N ASP A 110 8.94 -9.84 -6.66
CA ASP A 110 9.60 -10.23 -7.91
C ASP A 110 9.51 -9.12 -8.97
N VAL A 111 8.33 -8.50 -9.12
CA VAL A 111 8.11 -7.42 -10.11
C VAL A 111 8.79 -6.11 -9.68
N TRP A 112 8.66 -5.72 -8.41
CA TRP A 112 9.02 -4.37 -7.93
C TRP A 112 10.27 -4.36 -7.05
N GLY A 113 10.86 -5.51 -6.73
CA GLY A 113 12.02 -5.65 -5.83
C GLY A 113 13.25 -4.86 -6.25
N LYS A 114 13.42 -4.69 -7.56
CA LYS A 114 14.51 -3.92 -8.17
C LYS A 114 14.08 -2.53 -8.63
N TYR A 115 12.82 -2.18 -8.44
CA TYR A 115 12.29 -0.89 -8.86
C TYR A 115 12.53 0.16 -7.78
N ARG A 116 13.20 1.25 -8.19
CA ARG A 116 13.34 2.46 -7.40
C ARG A 116 12.54 3.56 -8.06
N ASP A 117 11.54 4.08 -7.37
CA ASP A 117 10.71 5.17 -7.86
C ASP A 117 11.58 6.41 -8.12
N PRO A 118 11.59 6.96 -9.35
CA PRO A 118 12.47 8.05 -9.70
C PRO A 118 12.05 9.39 -9.08
N THR A 119 10.80 9.52 -8.62
CA THR A 119 10.27 10.77 -8.03
C THR A 119 10.55 10.85 -6.53
N THR A 120 10.34 9.74 -5.83
CA THR A 120 10.42 9.62 -4.38
C THR A 120 11.70 8.95 -3.90
N GLY A 121 12.44 8.30 -4.81
CA GLY A 121 13.66 7.56 -4.49
C GLY A 121 13.44 6.27 -3.71
N ARG A 122 12.17 5.84 -3.53
CA ARG A 122 11.80 4.68 -2.72
C ARG A 122 11.80 3.38 -3.49
N TRP A 123 12.08 2.30 -2.79
CA TRP A 123 12.01 0.95 -3.34
C TRP A 123 10.60 0.36 -3.22
N GLY A 124 10.20 -0.41 -4.24
CA GLY A 124 8.95 -1.17 -4.23
C GLY A 124 7.75 -0.46 -4.86
N PHE A 125 6.55 -0.89 -4.46
CA PHE A 125 5.25 -0.52 -5.01
C PHE A 125 4.82 0.91 -4.62
N LEU A 126 5.41 1.89 -5.29
CA LEU A 126 5.01 3.29 -5.27
C LEU A 126 5.29 3.84 -6.67
N ILE A 127 4.26 4.09 -7.46
CA ILE A 127 4.42 4.75 -8.75
C ILE A 127 3.57 6.00 -8.71
N ASN A 128 4.17 7.15 -8.97
CA ASN A 128 3.43 8.35 -9.29
C ASN A 128 2.73 8.16 -10.65
N ARG A 129 1.41 7.96 -10.62
CA ARG A 129 0.59 7.69 -11.83
C ARG A 129 -0.15 8.92 -12.35
N LYS A 130 0.25 10.11 -11.90
CA LYS A 130 -0.28 11.35 -12.47
C LYS A 130 0.26 11.49 -13.89
N ASN A 131 -0.61 11.90 -14.81
CA ASN A 131 -0.28 12.21 -16.21
C ASN A 131 0.09 11.01 -17.10
N LEU A 132 -0.53 9.85 -16.87
CA LEU A 132 -0.42 8.75 -17.84
C LEU A 132 -1.14 9.11 -19.15
N VAL A 133 -0.44 9.01 -20.27
CA VAL A 133 -0.97 9.24 -21.62
C VAL A 133 -1.01 7.91 -22.37
N CYS A 134 -2.08 7.65 -23.11
CA CYS A 134 -2.20 6.51 -24.02
C CYS A 134 -2.83 6.96 -25.34
N ARG A 135 -2.78 6.13 -26.38
CA ARG A 135 -3.37 6.44 -27.69
C ARG A 135 -4.89 6.55 -27.57
N ASP A 136 -5.52 7.32 -28.45
CA ASP A 136 -6.96 7.58 -28.36
C ASP A 136 -7.82 6.32 -28.51
N ASN A 137 -7.34 5.26 -29.17
CA ASN A 137 -8.03 3.97 -29.24
C ASN A 137 -7.68 3.01 -28.09
N GLU A 138 -6.89 3.44 -27.10
CA GLU A 138 -6.42 2.63 -25.97
C GLU A 138 -6.95 3.16 -24.64
N LYS A 139 -6.95 2.30 -23.63
CA LYS A 139 -7.13 2.64 -22.22
C LYS A 139 -6.04 1.96 -21.42
N ILE A 140 -5.61 2.62 -20.34
CA ILE A 140 -4.65 2.03 -19.42
C ILE A 140 -5.42 1.23 -18.39
N VAL A 141 -5.08 -0.05 -18.26
CA VAL A 141 -5.60 -0.94 -17.22
C VAL A 141 -4.48 -1.35 -16.29
N GLU A 142 -4.84 -1.55 -15.04
CA GLU A 142 -3.92 -1.97 -13.99
C GLU A 142 -4.22 -3.43 -13.61
N ASP A 143 -3.20 -4.28 -13.60
CA ASP A 143 -3.33 -5.65 -13.10
C ASP A 143 -3.29 -5.75 -11.57
N LYS A 144 -3.52 -6.93 -11.01
CA LYS A 144 -3.54 -7.15 -9.55
C LYS A 144 -2.20 -6.89 -8.84
N TYR A 145 -1.09 -6.89 -9.58
CA TYR A 145 0.25 -6.58 -9.08
C TYR A 145 0.60 -5.10 -9.28
N GLY A 146 -0.34 -4.35 -9.85
CA GLY A 146 -0.24 -2.94 -10.16
C GLY A 146 0.64 -2.62 -11.37
N ILE A 147 0.85 -3.57 -12.28
CA ILE A 147 1.48 -3.27 -13.57
C ILE A 147 0.44 -2.62 -14.49
N LEU A 148 0.85 -1.54 -15.15
CA LEU A 148 0.02 -0.83 -16.13
C LEU A 148 0.17 -1.46 -17.51
N ARG A 149 -0.94 -1.64 -18.21
CA ARG A 149 -0.99 -2.13 -19.60
C ARG A 149 -1.91 -1.24 -20.41
N ALA A 150 -1.49 -0.84 -21.59
CA ALA A 150 -2.40 -0.25 -22.58
C ALA A 150 -3.19 -1.38 -23.26
N VAL A 151 -4.51 -1.25 -23.31
CA VAL A 151 -5.41 -2.19 -23.99
C VAL A 151 -6.40 -1.42 -24.85
N ALA A 152 -6.83 -2.00 -25.97
CA ALA A 152 -7.78 -1.35 -26.86
C ALA A 152 -9.11 -1.01 -26.16
N LYS A 153 -9.68 0.16 -26.45
CA LYS A 153 -11.04 0.54 -26.04
C LYS A 153 -12.02 -0.47 -26.65
N GLY A 154 -12.91 -1.04 -25.84
CA GLY A 154 -13.81 -2.15 -26.23
C GLY A 154 -13.31 -3.55 -25.85
N MET A 155 -12.01 -3.73 -25.59
CA MET A 155 -11.50 -5.02 -25.10
C MET A 155 -11.96 -5.27 -23.66
N ARG A 156 -12.61 -6.42 -23.45
CA ARG A 156 -13.02 -6.92 -22.15
C ARG A 156 -11.80 -7.51 -21.46
N TRP A 157 -11.03 -6.66 -20.78
CA TRP A 157 -9.83 -7.07 -20.08
C TRP A 157 -10.17 -8.02 -18.92
N ALA A 158 -9.64 -9.24 -18.98
CA ALA A 158 -9.73 -10.20 -17.89
C ALA A 158 -8.63 -9.88 -16.86
N ARG A 159 -9.04 -9.63 -15.60
CA ARG A 159 -8.10 -9.60 -14.46
C ARG A 159 -7.34 -10.93 -14.47
N SER A 160 -6.01 -10.91 -14.59
CA SER A 160 -5.23 -12.15 -14.55
C SER A 160 -5.55 -12.90 -13.23
N ARG A 161 -5.90 -14.19 -13.36
CA ARG A 161 -6.27 -15.05 -12.23
C ARG A 161 -5.15 -15.12 -11.22
#